data_AF-A0A2E8LA28-F1
#
_entry.id   AF-A0A2E8LA28-F1
#
_cell.length_a   1.000
_cell.length_b   1.000
_cell.length_c   1.000
_cell.angle_alpha   90.00
_cell.angle_beta   90.00
_cell.angle_gamma   90.00
#
_symmetry.space_group_name_H-M   'P 1'
#
loop_
_entity.id
_entity.type
_entity.pdbx_description
1 polymer ?
#
loop_
_entity_poly.entity_id
_entity_poly.type
_entity_poly.pdbx_seq_one_letter_code
_entity_poly.pdbx_strand_id
1 'polypeptide(L)'
;MATDDFAEARERELVAEAELWDVSTISPATHDDIPIVDVSAWRASGDPAELDTLGDQVRVIGEEVGFHFLTGHSIDPSVTADAFAAAKAFLTLPDDAKLPIQMDTPDTVVPGAGYLPVGERKLPRRAKGNLNEAIIFKRDVGLSLAEAAWPDPALVPDFRRAVEVYATEIERVALELVPVYARALQLPADFFNGAMRDPFWRLRMTRYHPVGDVLADEFGIAPHVDTTFFTLLAQDTEGLTIRSERSGEWVAAPVVADALVVNTGELLKQWSNDRFVSVKHFVPPHRGPADRYSIPFFFNANADWPMRVLPACTDEANPPRYPAVSYRQSQAAAQGE
;
A
#
# COMPACT_ATOMS: atom_id res chain seq x y z
N MET A 1 18.39 -19.14 10.28
CA MET A 1 17.19 -18.92 11.12
C MET A 1 16.03 -19.68 10.49
N ALA A 2 15.11 -20.21 11.29
CA ALA A 2 13.84 -20.70 10.75
C ALA A 2 13.09 -19.50 10.14
N THR A 3 12.23 -19.72 9.14
CA THR A 3 11.50 -18.65 8.43
C THR A 3 10.63 -17.83 9.38
N ASP A 4 10.00 -18.47 10.36
CA ASP A 4 9.13 -17.81 11.34
C ASP A 4 9.92 -16.90 12.30
N ASP A 5 11.17 -17.27 12.57
CA ASP A 5 12.10 -16.45 13.38
C ASP A 5 12.53 -15.18 12.61
N PHE A 6 12.65 -15.26 11.28
CA PHE A 6 12.96 -14.10 10.44
C PHE A 6 11.81 -13.08 10.40
N ALA A 7 10.58 -13.53 10.12
CA ALA A 7 9.41 -12.65 10.02
C ALA A 7 9.19 -11.83 11.30
N GLU A 8 9.18 -12.52 12.45
CA GLU A 8 9.01 -11.90 13.76
C GLU A 8 10.21 -11.02 14.15
N ALA A 9 11.44 -11.40 13.78
CA ALA A 9 12.60 -10.54 14.02
C ALA A 9 12.55 -9.24 13.21
N ARG A 10 12.20 -9.33 11.91
CA ARG A 10 12.10 -8.15 11.04
C ARG A 10 10.96 -7.24 11.48
N GLU A 11 9.82 -7.78 11.89
CA GLU A 11 8.73 -6.97 12.43
C GLU A 11 9.16 -6.24 13.71
N ARG A 12 9.83 -6.92 14.65
CA ARG A 12 10.36 -6.27 15.86
C ARG A 12 11.33 -5.14 15.54
N GLU A 13 12.21 -5.33 14.55
CA GLU A 13 13.15 -4.31 14.09
C GLU A 13 12.40 -3.08 13.53
N LEU A 14 11.44 -3.29 12.62
CA LEU A 14 10.65 -2.19 12.04
C LEU A 14 9.83 -1.43 13.07
N VAL A 15 9.26 -2.12 14.07
CA VAL A 15 8.55 -1.50 15.19
C VAL A 15 9.51 -0.64 16.01
N ALA A 16 10.66 -1.20 16.41
CA ALA A 16 11.65 -0.49 17.22
C ALA A 16 12.24 0.73 16.48
N GLU A 17 12.47 0.61 15.17
CA GLU A 17 12.89 1.75 14.35
C GLU A 17 11.82 2.85 14.33
N ALA A 18 10.55 2.49 14.12
CA ALA A 18 9.45 3.44 14.04
C ALA A 18 9.26 4.25 15.32
N GLU A 19 9.49 3.64 16.49
CA GLU A 19 9.42 4.31 17.79
C GLU A 19 10.50 5.40 17.98
N LEU A 20 11.58 5.34 17.20
CA LEU A 20 12.68 6.32 17.24
C LEU A 20 12.49 7.49 16.27
N TRP A 21 11.48 7.46 15.40
CA TRP A 21 11.29 8.50 14.39
C TRP A 21 10.65 9.75 15.01
N ASP A 22 11.35 10.88 14.92
CA ASP A 22 10.79 12.18 15.30
C ASP A 22 9.82 12.66 14.22
N VAL A 23 8.52 12.63 14.56
CA VAL A 23 7.38 13.02 13.70
C VAL A 23 6.79 14.38 14.08
N SER A 24 7.49 15.16 14.90
CA SER A 24 6.98 16.43 15.46
C SER A 24 6.88 17.57 14.45
N THR A 25 7.66 17.51 13.37
CA THR A 25 7.77 18.59 12.38
C THR A 25 7.41 18.05 11.00
N ILE A 26 6.48 18.73 10.32
CA ILE A 26 6.03 18.39 8.97
C ILE A 26 6.10 19.64 8.09
N SER A 27 6.81 19.55 6.97
CA SER A 27 6.92 20.59 5.95
C SER A 27 5.99 20.28 4.76
N PRO A 28 5.60 21.24 3.91
CA PRO A 28 4.95 20.92 2.64
C PRO A 28 5.90 20.16 1.70
N ALA A 29 5.43 19.14 0.99
CA ALA A 29 6.23 18.46 -0.02
C ALA A 29 6.55 19.36 -1.23
N THR A 30 7.73 19.18 -1.79
CA THR A 30 8.14 19.75 -3.07
C THR A 30 7.97 18.73 -4.19
N HIS A 31 8.11 19.18 -5.45
CA HIS A 31 8.06 18.30 -6.61
C HIS A 31 9.13 17.19 -6.56
N ASP A 32 10.31 17.48 -6.00
CA ASP A 32 11.42 16.52 -5.95
C ASP A 32 11.24 15.45 -4.86
N ASP A 33 10.35 15.70 -3.89
CA ASP A 33 9.98 14.74 -2.85
C ASP A 33 8.99 13.69 -3.38
N ILE A 34 8.10 14.08 -4.30
CA ILE A 34 7.06 13.21 -4.88
C ILE A 34 6.86 13.57 -6.37
N PRO A 35 7.74 13.08 -7.27
CA PRO A 35 7.66 13.38 -8.70
C PRO A 35 6.40 12.79 -9.33
N ILE A 36 6.02 13.30 -10.50
CA ILE A 36 4.92 12.76 -11.32
C ILE A 36 5.48 11.83 -12.39
N VAL A 37 4.90 10.64 -12.51
CA VAL A 37 5.13 9.67 -13.59
C VAL A 37 3.86 9.54 -14.41
N ASP A 38 3.93 9.92 -15.68
CA ASP A 38 2.83 9.81 -16.62
C ASP A 38 3.01 8.59 -17.53
N VAL A 39 2.09 7.63 -17.46
CA VAL A 39 2.16 6.39 -18.26
C VAL A 39 1.37 6.44 -19.57
N SER A 40 0.73 7.57 -19.90
CA SER A 40 -0.20 7.67 -21.03
C SER A 40 0.46 7.40 -22.39
N ALA A 41 1.67 7.92 -22.62
CA ALA A 41 2.40 7.75 -23.87
C ALA A 41 2.67 6.27 -24.15
N TRP A 42 3.33 5.58 -23.22
CA TRP A 42 3.66 4.17 -23.33
C TRP A 42 2.41 3.30 -23.49
N ARG A 43 1.33 3.60 -22.75
CA ARG A 43 0.07 2.87 -22.87
C ARG A 43 -0.58 3.02 -24.24
N ALA A 44 -0.49 4.20 -24.84
CA ALA A 44 -1.06 4.46 -26.16
C ALA A 44 -0.26 3.78 -27.27
N SER A 45 1.07 3.74 -27.13
CA SER A 45 1.98 3.26 -28.17
C SER A 45 2.30 1.75 -28.07
N GLY A 46 2.41 1.23 -26.84
CA GLY A 46 3.03 -0.06 -26.55
C GLY A 46 4.53 -0.13 -26.89
N ASP A 47 5.18 1.01 -27.14
CA ASP A 47 6.57 1.07 -27.62
C ASP A 47 7.56 0.62 -26.54
N PRO A 48 8.41 -0.39 -26.80
CA PRO A 48 9.47 -0.79 -25.88
C PRO A 48 10.43 0.35 -25.49
N ALA A 49 10.68 1.34 -26.35
CA ALA A 49 11.55 2.47 -26.01
C ALA A 49 10.91 3.44 -25.00
N GLU A 50 9.60 3.62 -25.06
CA GLU A 50 8.86 4.40 -24.06
C GLU A 50 8.79 3.64 -22.74
N LEU A 51 8.65 2.31 -22.78
CA LEU A 51 8.74 1.46 -21.60
C LEU A 51 10.12 1.57 -20.92
N ASP A 52 11.21 1.60 -21.70
CA ASP A 52 12.57 1.79 -21.18
C ASP A 52 12.73 3.16 -20.51
N THR A 53 12.17 4.20 -21.12
CA THR A 53 12.19 5.56 -20.57
C THR A 53 11.43 5.65 -19.26
N LEU A 54 10.25 5.02 -19.16
CA LEU A 54 9.50 4.90 -17.90
C LEU A 54 10.28 4.11 -16.86
N GLY A 55 10.93 3.01 -17.27
CA GLY A 55 11.80 2.20 -16.42
C GLY A 55 12.92 3.05 -15.81
N ASP A 56 13.58 3.90 -16.60
CA ASP A 56 14.64 4.79 -16.09
C ASP A 56 14.12 5.83 -15.10
N GLN A 57 12.94 6.40 -15.33
CA GLN A 57 12.31 7.33 -14.37
C GLN A 57 11.98 6.62 -13.05
N VAL A 58 11.31 5.46 -13.14
CA VAL A 58 10.94 4.66 -11.96
C VAL A 58 12.16 4.10 -11.26
N ARG A 59 13.28 3.87 -11.95
CA ARG A 59 14.55 3.48 -11.33
C ARG A 59 15.08 4.58 -10.42
N VAL A 60 15.16 5.83 -10.91
CA VAL A 60 15.62 6.97 -10.09
C VAL A 60 14.70 7.15 -8.89
N ILE A 61 13.39 7.05 -9.09
CA ILE A 61 12.42 7.11 -7.99
C ILE A 61 12.67 5.97 -7.01
N GLY A 62 12.76 4.72 -7.48
CA GLY A 62 12.98 3.55 -6.64
C GLY A 62 14.27 3.61 -5.84
N GLU A 63 15.35 4.15 -6.41
CA GLU A 63 16.67 4.25 -5.77
C GLU A 63 16.79 5.45 -4.80
N GLU A 64 16.09 6.56 -5.06
CA GLU A 64 16.34 7.84 -4.35
C GLU A 64 15.13 8.49 -3.68
N VAL A 65 13.90 8.08 -3.98
CA VAL A 65 12.67 8.81 -3.58
C VAL A 65 11.61 7.90 -2.98
N GLY A 66 11.38 6.74 -3.57
CA GLY A 66 10.45 5.69 -3.14
C GLY A 66 8.96 6.00 -3.26
N PHE A 67 8.56 7.25 -3.49
CA PHE A 67 7.19 7.72 -3.74
C PHE A 67 7.09 8.49 -5.06
N HIS A 68 5.94 8.42 -5.73
CA HIS A 68 5.59 9.27 -6.86
C HIS A 68 4.07 9.38 -7.03
N PHE A 69 3.62 10.38 -7.78
CA PHE A 69 2.26 10.41 -8.32
C PHE A 69 2.23 9.73 -9.68
N LEU A 70 1.22 8.90 -9.92
CA LEU A 70 0.97 8.24 -11.19
C LEU A 70 -0.22 8.92 -11.90
N THR A 71 -0.01 9.39 -13.13
CA THR A 71 -1.06 9.95 -14.01
C THR A 71 -1.18 9.13 -15.29
N GLY A 72 -2.28 9.31 -16.04
CA GLY A 72 -2.50 8.57 -17.29
C GLY A 72 -2.86 7.08 -17.10
N HIS A 73 -3.19 6.66 -15.87
CA HIS A 73 -3.54 5.28 -15.52
C HIS A 73 -4.90 4.81 -16.09
N SER A 74 -5.67 5.71 -16.70
CA SER A 74 -6.92 5.41 -17.43
C SER A 74 -7.98 4.68 -16.60
N ILE A 75 -8.01 4.91 -15.28
CA ILE A 75 -9.17 4.50 -14.46
C ILE A 75 -10.21 5.60 -14.67
N ASP A 76 -11.44 5.23 -15.04
CA ASP A 76 -12.51 6.22 -15.16
C ASP A 76 -12.72 6.92 -13.81
N PRO A 77 -12.71 8.26 -13.73
CA PRO A 77 -12.89 8.97 -12.47
C PRO A 77 -14.16 8.59 -11.70
N SER A 78 -15.22 8.14 -12.41
CA SER A 78 -16.45 7.64 -11.78
C SER A 78 -16.23 6.34 -11.00
N VAL A 79 -15.31 5.47 -11.41
CA VAL A 79 -15.00 4.22 -10.70
C VAL A 79 -14.35 4.53 -9.34
N THR A 80 -13.40 5.46 -9.31
CA THR A 80 -12.78 5.92 -8.07
C THR A 80 -13.80 6.65 -7.18
N ALA A 81 -14.65 7.50 -7.77
CA ALA A 81 -15.70 8.19 -7.03
C ALA A 81 -16.73 7.23 -6.41
N ASP A 82 -17.16 6.20 -7.14
CA ASP A 82 -18.07 5.16 -6.65
C ASP A 82 -17.44 4.37 -5.51
N ALA A 83 -16.15 4.06 -5.58
CA ALA A 83 -15.43 3.39 -4.49
C ALA A 83 -15.38 4.25 -3.22
N PHE A 84 -15.10 5.55 -3.34
CA PHE A 84 -15.15 6.47 -2.20
C PHE A 84 -16.58 6.62 -1.64
N ALA A 85 -17.60 6.68 -2.50
CA ALA A 85 -18.99 6.73 -2.08
C ALA A 85 -19.39 5.47 -1.30
N ALA A 86 -18.97 4.29 -1.77
CA ALA A 86 -19.18 3.02 -1.07
C ALA A 86 -18.45 3.01 0.29
N ALA A 87 -17.19 3.45 0.34
CA ALA A 87 -16.42 3.58 1.60
C ALA A 87 -17.19 4.42 2.62
N LYS A 88 -17.64 5.60 2.18
CA LYS A 88 -18.37 6.56 3.01
C LYS A 88 -19.70 5.98 3.47
N ALA A 89 -20.46 5.35 2.58
CA ALA A 89 -21.76 4.79 2.91
C ALA A 89 -21.67 3.70 3.98
N PHE A 90 -20.66 2.82 3.91
CA PHE A 90 -20.44 1.80 4.93
C PHE A 90 -19.81 2.35 6.22
N LEU A 91 -18.71 3.09 6.13
CA LEU A 91 -17.93 3.49 7.32
C LEU A 91 -18.64 4.56 8.16
N THR A 92 -19.68 5.22 7.63
CA THR A 92 -20.53 6.14 8.40
C THR A 92 -21.71 5.47 9.10
N LEU A 93 -21.92 4.16 8.90
CA LEU A 93 -22.92 3.41 9.64
C LEU A 93 -22.58 3.36 11.14
N PRO A 94 -23.60 3.18 12.01
CA PRO A 94 -23.38 2.87 13.42
C PRO A 94 -22.58 1.56 13.60
N ASP A 95 -21.85 1.44 14.72
CA ASP A 95 -20.91 0.34 14.94
C ASP A 95 -21.58 -1.04 14.92
N ASP A 96 -22.80 -1.18 15.44
CA ASP A 96 -23.57 -2.43 15.43
C ASP A 96 -23.87 -2.95 14.01
N ALA A 97 -23.90 -2.08 13.01
CA ALA A 97 -24.04 -2.46 11.60
C ALA A 97 -22.71 -2.83 10.92
N LYS A 98 -21.57 -2.40 11.45
CA LYS A 98 -20.23 -2.67 10.89
C LYS A 98 -19.56 -3.90 11.53
N LEU A 99 -19.74 -4.08 12.84
CA LEU A 99 -19.16 -5.17 13.64
C LEU A 99 -19.47 -6.61 13.16
N PRO A 100 -20.62 -6.92 12.51
CA PRO A 100 -20.89 -8.27 12.04
C PRO A 100 -19.87 -8.82 11.02
N ILE A 101 -19.15 -7.93 10.33
CA ILE A 101 -18.10 -8.31 9.37
C ILE A 101 -16.70 -7.94 9.89
N GLN A 102 -16.54 -7.82 11.21
CA GLN A 102 -15.25 -7.50 11.82
C GLN A 102 -14.16 -8.51 11.42
N MET A 103 -12.97 -7.97 11.17
CA MET A 103 -11.77 -8.73 10.85
C MET A 103 -11.32 -9.59 12.03
N ASP A 104 -10.85 -10.81 11.73
CA ASP A 104 -10.20 -11.75 12.66
C ASP A 104 -11.00 -12.11 13.93
N THR A 105 -12.30 -12.27 13.77
CA THR A 105 -13.16 -12.93 14.75
C THR A 105 -13.02 -14.46 14.67
N PRO A 106 -13.48 -15.23 15.68
CA PRO A 106 -13.42 -16.69 15.63
C PRO A 106 -14.11 -17.32 14.40
N ASP A 107 -15.09 -16.63 13.82
CA ASP A 107 -15.87 -17.08 12.66
C ASP A 107 -15.34 -16.52 11.32
N THR A 108 -14.21 -15.80 11.33
CA THR A 108 -13.63 -15.18 10.13
C THR A 108 -13.23 -16.23 9.09
N VAL A 109 -13.83 -16.15 7.90
CA VAL A 109 -13.55 -17.03 6.75
C VAL A 109 -12.23 -16.66 6.06
N VAL A 110 -11.96 -15.36 5.92
CA VAL A 110 -10.77 -14.82 5.25
C VAL A 110 -9.93 -14.04 6.26
N PRO A 111 -8.86 -14.63 6.82
CA PRO A 111 -8.01 -13.97 7.81
C PRO A 111 -7.44 -12.63 7.32
N GLY A 112 -7.40 -11.66 8.22
CA GLY A 112 -6.94 -10.29 8.02
C GLY A 112 -7.78 -9.47 7.01
N ALA A 113 -8.98 -9.93 6.66
CA ALA A 113 -9.95 -9.19 5.85
C ALA A 113 -11.24 -8.94 6.67
N GLY A 114 -11.95 -7.86 6.35
CA GLY A 114 -13.16 -7.42 7.07
C GLY A 114 -13.03 -6.01 7.65
N TYR A 115 -13.98 -5.66 8.52
CA TYR A 115 -14.04 -4.36 9.19
C TYR A 115 -13.01 -4.26 10.32
N LEU A 116 -12.28 -3.14 10.33
CA LEU A 116 -11.26 -2.77 11.29
C LEU A 116 -11.78 -1.56 12.10
N PRO A 117 -12.14 -1.71 13.38
CA PRO A 117 -12.68 -0.62 14.19
C PRO A 117 -11.61 0.43 14.56
N VAL A 118 -12.05 1.60 15.01
CA VAL A 118 -11.14 2.61 15.57
C VAL A 118 -10.40 2.08 16.78
N GLY A 119 -9.13 2.44 16.94
CA GLY A 119 -8.30 2.02 18.07
C GLY A 119 -7.63 0.66 17.86
N GLU A 120 -7.69 0.13 16.64
CA GLU A 120 -7.01 -1.11 16.27
C GLU A 120 -5.48 -0.93 16.22
N ARG A 121 -4.74 -2.00 16.57
CA ARG A 121 -3.31 -2.00 16.89
C ARG A 121 -2.47 -2.93 16.03
N LYS A 122 -3.00 -3.53 14.96
CA LYS A 122 -2.39 -4.61 14.16
C LYS A 122 -1.83 -4.08 12.85
N LEU A 123 -2.47 -3.09 12.23
CA LEU A 123 -2.13 -2.63 10.86
C LEU A 123 -1.83 -1.12 10.80
N PRO A 124 -0.62 -0.68 11.23
CA PRO A 124 0.54 -1.48 11.67
C PRO A 124 0.51 -1.89 13.16
N ARG A 125 1.34 -2.88 13.55
CA ARG A 125 1.39 -3.42 14.92
C ARG A 125 1.96 -2.41 15.91
N ARG A 126 1.18 -1.87 16.85
CA ARG A 126 1.63 -0.82 17.79
C ARG A 126 1.02 -0.95 19.19
N ALA A 127 1.63 -0.26 20.16
CA ALA A 127 1.13 -0.22 21.54
C ALA A 127 -0.20 0.55 21.66
N LYS A 128 -0.32 1.66 20.91
CA LYS A 128 -1.52 2.49 20.82
C LYS A 128 -2.28 2.22 19.53
N GLY A 129 -3.60 2.35 19.61
CA GLY A 129 -4.49 2.15 18.47
C GLY A 129 -4.48 3.33 17.52
N ASN A 130 -4.74 3.06 16.24
CA ASN A 130 -4.87 4.09 15.22
C ASN A 130 -6.24 4.78 15.28
N LEU A 131 -6.28 6.10 15.02
CA LEU A 131 -7.49 6.95 14.99
C LEU A 131 -8.21 6.87 13.65
N ASN A 132 -8.26 5.67 13.06
CA ASN A 132 -8.95 5.37 11.82
C ASN A 132 -9.74 4.09 11.95
N GLU A 133 -10.73 3.93 11.08
CA GLU A 133 -11.40 2.66 10.83
C GLU A 133 -11.28 2.30 9.35
N ALA A 134 -11.40 1.02 9.02
CA ALA A 134 -11.29 0.57 7.64
C ALA A 134 -12.13 -0.67 7.34
N ILE A 135 -12.34 -0.96 6.08
CA ILE A 135 -12.76 -2.27 5.60
C ILE A 135 -11.71 -2.80 4.61
N ILE A 136 -11.31 -4.05 4.80
CA ILE A 136 -10.20 -4.68 4.05
C ILE A 136 -10.72 -5.85 3.23
N PHE A 137 -10.39 -5.85 1.94
CA PHE A 137 -10.63 -6.94 1.01
C PHE A 137 -9.30 -7.52 0.53
N LYS A 138 -9.29 -8.80 0.15
CA LYS A 138 -8.08 -9.47 -0.35
C LYS A 138 -8.38 -10.36 -1.53
N ARG A 139 -7.35 -10.60 -2.33
CA ARG A 139 -7.30 -11.63 -3.35
C ARG A 139 -5.95 -12.33 -3.30
N ASP A 140 -5.95 -13.63 -3.58
CA ASP A 140 -4.75 -14.45 -3.71
C ASP A 140 -5.03 -15.67 -4.61
N VAL A 141 -4.04 -16.53 -4.81
CA VAL A 141 -4.22 -17.86 -5.38
C VAL A 141 -5.26 -18.64 -4.58
N GLY A 142 -6.37 -18.98 -5.22
CA GLY A 142 -7.47 -19.74 -4.59
C GLY A 142 -8.33 -18.93 -3.61
N LEU A 143 -8.15 -17.62 -3.53
CA LEU A 143 -8.96 -16.71 -2.74
C LEU A 143 -9.48 -15.57 -3.62
N SER A 144 -10.80 -15.48 -3.77
CA SER A 144 -11.45 -14.44 -4.54
C SER A 144 -12.25 -13.50 -3.63
N LEU A 145 -12.82 -12.45 -4.23
CA LEU A 145 -13.76 -11.58 -3.55
C LEU A 145 -15.13 -12.26 -3.28
N ALA A 146 -15.38 -13.45 -3.83
CA ALA A 146 -16.61 -14.19 -3.56
C ALA A 146 -16.71 -14.63 -2.08
N GLU A 147 -15.58 -14.95 -1.46
CA GLU A 147 -15.47 -15.36 -0.06
C GLU A 147 -15.37 -14.18 0.93
N ALA A 148 -15.32 -12.94 0.44
CA ALA A 148 -15.17 -11.77 1.30
C ALA A 148 -16.40 -11.53 2.19
N ALA A 149 -16.16 -10.94 3.37
CA ALA A 149 -17.22 -10.46 4.24
C ALA A 149 -17.79 -9.14 3.70
N TRP A 150 -19.03 -9.18 3.20
CA TRP A 150 -19.69 -8.04 2.58
C TRP A 150 -20.68 -7.37 3.54
N PRO A 151 -20.81 -6.03 3.52
CA PRO A 151 -21.89 -5.33 4.22
C PRO A 151 -23.27 -5.82 3.77
N ASP A 152 -24.27 -5.69 4.65
CA ASP A 152 -25.66 -5.99 4.30
C ASP A 152 -26.09 -5.08 3.12
N PRO A 153 -26.48 -5.64 1.96
CA PRO A 153 -26.92 -4.86 0.81
C PRO A 153 -28.19 -4.05 1.07
N ALA A 154 -28.97 -4.36 2.11
CA ALA A 154 -30.09 -3.54 2.54
C ALA A 154 -29.66 -2.24 3.21
N LEU A 155 -28.47 -2.22 3.84
CA LEU A 155 -27.90 -1.03 4.47
C LEU A 155 -27.04 -0.22 3.50
N VAL A 156 -26.26 -0.91 2.66
CA VAL A 156 -25.37 -0.28 1.68
C VAL A 156 -25.54 -0.91 0.30
N PRO A 157 -26.61 -0.53 -0.44
CA PRO A 157 -26.83 -1.02 -1.79
C PRO A 157 -25.62 -0.75 -2.69
N ASP A 158 -25.39 -1.63 -3.67
CA ASP A 158 -24.31 -1.53 -4.67
C ASP A 158 -22.87 -1.53 -4.13
N PHE A 159 -22.65 -1.59 -2.82
CA PHE A 159 -21.32 -1.55 -2.19
C PHE A 159 -20.37 -2.57 -2.83
N ARG A 160 -20.80 -3.84 -2.87
CA ARG A 160 -19.99 -4.94 -3.43
C ARG A 160 -19.60 -4.67 -4.88
N ARG A 161 -20.55 -4.24 -5.71
CA ARG A 161 -20.32 -3.96 -7.13
C ARG A 161 -19.28 -2.84 -7.29
N ALA A 162 -19.41 -1.74 -6.54
CA ALA A 162 -18.47 -0.63 -6.61
C ALA A 162 -17.04 -1.07 -6.22
N VAL A 163 -16.92 -1.86 -5.15
CA VAL A 163 -15.62 -2.38 -4.69
C VAL A 163 -15.01 -3.36 -5.68
N GLU A 164 -15.79 -4.30 -6.24
CA GLU A 164 -15.31 -5.26 -7.24
C GLU A 164 -14.85 -4.57 -8.54
N VAL A 165 -15.58 -3.55 -9.00
CA VAL A 165 -15.19 -2.76 -10.18
C VAL A 165 -13.89 -1.99 -9.92
N TYR A 166 -13.79 -1.30 -8.78
CA TYR A 166 -12.57 -0.58 -8.43
C TYR A 166 -11.37 -1.52 -8.26
N ALA A 167 -11.55 -2.65 -7.56
CA ALA A 167 -10.51 -3.66 -7.37
C ALA A 167 -9.98 -4.20 -8.71
N THR A 168 -10.88 -4.42 -9.69
CA THR A 168 -10.51 -4.88 -11.02
C THR A 168 -9.67 -3.83 -11.77
N GLU A 169 -10.09 -2.56 -11.75
CA GLU A 169 -9.38 -1.49 -12.45
C GLU A 169 -8.02 -1.16 -11.81
N ILE A 170 -7.94 -1.12 -10.48
CA ILE A 170 -6.67 -0.85 -9.79
C ILE A 170 -5.69 -2.03 -9.91
N GLU A 171 -6.18 -3.28 -9.92
CA GLU A 171 -5.36 -4.47 -10.22
C GLU A 171 -4.81 -4.42 -11.65
N ARG A 172 -5.63 -4.02 -12.64
CA ARG A 172 -5.19 -3.82 -14.02
C ARG A 172 -4.03 -2.81 -14.09
N VAL A 173 -4.17 -1.66 -13.43
CA VAL A 173 -3.10 -0.64 -13.38
C VAL A 173 -1.85 -1.19 -12.70
N ALA A 174 -1.99 -1.92 -11.58
CA ALA A 174 -0.85 -2.53 -10.90
C ALA A 174 -0.08 -3.49 -11.82
N LEU A 175 -0.80 -4.38 -12.53
CA LEU A 175 -0.21 -5.33 -13.47
C LEU A 175 0.48 -4.64 -14.66
N GLU A 176 -0.05 -3.51 -15.13
CA GLU A 176 0.59 -2.71 -16.19
C GLU A 176 1.89 -2.05 -15.72
N LEU A 177 2.05 -1.74 -14.42
CA LEU A 177 3.31 -1.21 -13.89
C LEU A 177 4.39 -2.27 -13.70
N VAL A 178 4.03 -3.56 -13.60
CA VAL A 178 5.00 -4.66 -13.43
C VAL A 178 6.15 -4.64 -14.45
N PRO A 179 5.90 -4.54 -15.78
CA PRO A 179 6.98 -4.44 -16.75
C PRO A 179 7.83 -3.17 -16.58
N VAL A 180 7.25 -2.05 -16.12
CA VAL A 180 8.00 -0.82 -15.82
C VAL A 180 9.01 -1.07 -14.70
N TYR A 181 8.59 -1.71 -13.60
CA TYR A 181 9.48 -2.10 -12.50
C TYR A 181 10.55 -3.11 -12.94
N ALA A 182 10.23 -4.03 -13.86
CA ALA A 182 11.22 -4.93 -14.42
C ALA A 182 12.31 -4.17 -15.18
N ARG A 183 11.93 -3.20 -16.03
CA ARG A 183 12.90 -2.35 -16.74
C ARG A 183 13.69 -1.45 -15.79
N ALA A 184 13.05 -0.91 -14.75
CA ALA A 184 13.70 -0.11 -13.72
C ALA A 184 14.82 -0.88 -13.00
N LEU A 185 14.64 -2.19 -12.80
CA LEU A 185 15.63 -3.10 -12.25
C LEU A 185 16.60 -3.68 -13.30
N GLN A 186 16.53 -3.20 -14.54
CA GLN A 186 17.34 -3.63 -15.69
C GLN A 186 17.15 -5.12 -16.03
N LEU A 187 15.92 -5.60 -15.89
CA LEU A 187 15.49 -6.95 -16.23
C LEU A 187 14.65 -6.95 -17.52
N PRO A 188 14.44 -8.12 -18.14
CA PRO A 188 13.43 -8.28 -19.20
C PRO A 188 12.04 -7.85 -18.72
N ALA A 189 11.25 -7.21 -19.59
CA ALA A 189 9.92 -6.69 -19.23
C ALA A 189 8.96 -7.76 -18.67
N ASP A 190 9.15 -9.02 -19.07
CA ASP A 190 8.35 -10.16 -18.67
C ASP A 190 8.91 -10.92 -17.45
N PHE A 191 10.00 -10.44 -16.84
CA PHE A 191 10.70 -11.14 -15.76
C PHE A 191 9.79 -11.53 -14.58
N PHE A 192 8.86 -10.64 -14.20
CA PHE A 192 7.95 -10.86 -13.08
C PHE A 192 6.66 -11.59 -13.45
N ASN A 193 6.43 -11.97 -14.71
CA ASN A 193 5.17 -12.60 -15.16
C ASN A 193 4.82 -13.89 -14.40
N GLY A 194 5.84 -14.66 -13.99
CA GLY A 194 5.63 -15.85 -13.17
C GLY A 194 5.13 -15.51 -11.76
N ALA A 195 5.75 -14.51 -11.14
CA ALA A 195 5.43 -14.08 -9.77
C ALA A 195 4.09 -13.34 -9.67
N MET A 196 3.74 -12.60 -10.71
CA MET A 196 2.56 -11.73 -10.79
C MET A 196 1.40 -12.36 -11.57
N ARG A 197 1.44 -13.66 -11.88
CA ARG A 197 0.36 -14.33 -12.62
C ARG A 197 -0.96 -14.27 -11.86
N ASP A 198 -0.89 -14.56 -10.57
CA ASP A 198 -2.01 -14.56 -9.63
C ASP A 198 -1.57 -13.72 -8.43
N PRO A 199 -1.52 -12.38 -8.58
CA PRO A 199 -0.93 -11.53 -7.56
C PRO A 199 -1.74 -11.59 -6.27
N PHE A 200 -1.04 -11.49 -5.14
CA PHE A 200 -1.67 -11.21 -3.87
C PHE A 200 -1.88 -9.70 -3.76
N TRP A 201 -3.08 -9.28 -3.38
CA TRP A 201 -3.30 -7.88 -3.03
C TRP A 201 -4.30 -7.71 -1.90
N ARG A 202 -4.20 -6.57 -1.22
CA ARG A 202 -5.18 -6.10 -0.24
C ARG A 202 -5.68 -4.71 -0.62
N LEU A 203 -6.99 -4.52 -0.55
CA LEU A 203 -7.65 -3.25 -0.77
C LEU A 203 -8.21 -2.78 0.57
N ARG A 204 -7.72 -1.66 1.10
CA ARG A 204 -8.13 -1.12 2.40
C ARG A 204 -8.83 0.21 2.20
N MET A 205 -10.14 0.24 2.40
CA MET A 205 -10.93 1.48 2.33
C MET A 205 -10.99 2.07 3.73
N THR A 206 -10.44 3.27 3.93
CA THR A 206 -10.17 3.84 5.26
C THR A 206 -10.92 5.14 5.48
N ARG A 207 -11.42 5.35 6.70
CA ARG A 207 -12.01 6.60 7.20
C ARG A 207 -11.21 7.13 8.37
N TYR A 208 -10.93 8.43 8.36
CA TYR A 208 -10.31 9.18 9.46
C TYR A 208 -11.31 10.21 9.98
N HIS A 209 -11.66 10.10 11.26
CA HIS A 209 -12.60 11.02 11.91
C HIS A 209 -11.90 12.31 12.31
N PRO A 210 -12.57 13.48 12.26
CA PRO A 210 -12.09 14.67 12.92
C PRO A 210 -11.84 14.43 14.41
N VAL A 211 -10.63 14.73 14.86
CA VAL A 211 -10.27 14.62 16.28
C VAL A 211 -9.84 15.97 16.83
N GLY A 212 -10.16 16.18 18.11
CA GLY A 212 -9.81 17.38 18.85
C GLY A 212 -8.36 17.32 19.37
N ASP A 213 -8.18 17.64 20.64
CA ASP A 213 -6.89 17.45 21.29
C ASP A 213 -6.63 15.95 21.49
N VAL A 214 -5.47 15.52 21.04
CA VAL A 214 -4.99 14.14 21.07
C VAL A 214 -3.58 14.14 21.65
N LEU A 215 -3.15 13.00 22.19
CA LEU A 215 -1.80 12.84 22.70
C LEU A 215 -0.78 12.88 21.54
N ALA A 216 0.47 13.24 21.86
CA ALA A 216 1.52 13.41 20.85
C ALA A 216 1.88 12.12 20.08
N ASP A 217 1.53 10.96 20.62
CA ASP A 217 1.79 9.62 20.07
C ASP A 217 0.51 8.91 19.59
N GLU A 218 -0.58 9.67 19.36
CA GLU A 218 -1.76 9.20 18.64
C GLU A 218 -1.65 9.60 17.16
N PHE A 219 -2.12 8.73 16.29
CA PHE A 219 -1.99 8.89 14.84
C PHE A 219 -3.27 8.50 14.13
N GLY A 220 -3.56 9.10 12.98
CA GLY A 220 -4.52 8.55 12.03
C GLY A 220 -4.09 7.16 11.60
N ILE A 221 -2.82 7.01 11.19
CA ILE A 221 -2.10 5.73 11.07
C ILE A 221 -0.68 5.98 11.56
N ALA A 222 -0.21 5.15 12.49
CA ALA A 222 1.11 5.25 13.08
C ALA A 222 2.24 5.13 12.04
N PRO A 223 3.43 5.70 12.30
CA PRO A 223 4.55 5.63 11.37
C PRO A 223 4.97 4.20 11.05
N HIS A 224 5.10 3.91 9.75
CA HIS A 224 5.43 2.59 9.22
C HIS A 224 6.09 2.67 7.85
N VAL A 225 6.41 1.49 7.33
CA VAL A 225 6.73 1.20 5.93
C VAL A 225 5.77 0.10 5.46
N ASP A 226 5.51 0.03 4.16
CA ASP A 226 4.60 -0.97 3.59
C ASP A 226 5.29 -2.32 3.38
N THR A 227 4.56 -3.40 3.63
CA THR A 227 4.96 -4.79 3.38
C THR A 227 4.58 -5.24 1.96
N THR A 228 4.94 -4.44 0.95
CA THR A 228 4.49 -4.64 -0.44
C THR A 228 5.63 -4.75 -1.44
N PHE A 229 5.29 -5.20 -2.66
CA PHE A 229 6.10 -4.92 -3.84
C PHE A 229 5.99 -3.43 -4.16
N PHE A 230 4.76 -2.93 -4.37
CA PHE A 230 4.43 -1.51 -4.28
C PHE A 230 2.98 -1.34 -3.84
N THR A 231 2.62 -0.12 -3.45
CA THR A 231 1.26 0.27 -3.07
C THR A 231 0.77 1.34 -4.04
N LEU A 232 -0.51 1.29 -4.44
CA LEU A 232 -1.20 2.41 -5.08
C LEU A 232 -2.25 2.98 -4.13
N LEU A 233 -2.38 4.30 -4.06
CA LEU A 233 -3.23 4.97 -3.08
C LEU A 233 -4.05 6.06 -3.76
N ALA A 234 -5.37 5.90 -3.70
CA ALA A 234 -6.31 7.00 -3.93
C ALA A 234 -6.60 7.73 -2.62
N GLN A 235 -6.60 9.06 -2.65
CA GLN A 235 -6.90 9.92 -1.50
C GLN A 235 -7.86 11.04 -1.90
N ASP A 236 -8.83 11.37 -1.05
CA ASP A 236 -9.81 12.45 -1.31
C ASP A 236 -9.31 13.83 -0.85
N THR A 237 -8.63 13.89 0.29
CA THR A 237 -8.03 15.09 0.87
C THR A 237 -6.60 14.83 1.36
N GLU A 238 -5.86 15.91 1.62
CA GLU A 238 -4.53 15.87 2.23
C GLU A 238 -4.56 15.11 3.57
N GLY A 239 -3.42 14.52 3.94
CA GLY A 239 -3.26 13.82 5.21
C GLY A 239 -2.15 12.77 5.22
N LEU A 240 -1.63 12.36 4.07
CA LEU A 240 -0.44 11.51 4.02
C LEU A 240 0.82 12.33 4.31
N THR A 241 1.69 11.82 5.19
CA THR A 241 3.01 12.39 5.48
C THR A 241 4.10 11.37 5.15
N ILE A 242 5.11 11.79 4.40
CA ILE A 242 6.19 10.95 3.86
C ILE A 242 7.53 11.44 4.39
N ARG A 243 8.47 10.53 4.70
CA ARG A 243 9.85 10.91 4.98
C ARG A 243 10.57 11.10 3.65
N SER A 244 10.93 12.33 3.32
CA SER A 244 11.71 12.59 2.12
C SER A 244 13.10 11.98 2.26
N GLU A 245 13.47 11.09 1.35
CA GLU A 245 14.82 10.52 1.29
C GLU A 245 15.86 11.56 0.85
N ARG A 246 15.42 12.66 0.21
CA ARG A 246 16.30 13.76 -0.24
C ARG A 246 16.64 14.73 0.88
N SER A 247 15.64 15.21 1.62
CA SER A 247 15.85 16.19 2.68
C SER A 247 16.04 15.55 4.06
N GLY A 248 15.57 14.31 4.24
CA GLY A 248 15.47 13.70 5.55
C GLY A 248 14.41 14.37 6.44
N GLU A 249 13.48 15.14 5.89
CA GLU A 249 12.37 15.74 6.62
C GLU A 249 11.06 14.97 6.40
N TRP A 250 10.09 15.14 7.29
CA TRP A 250 8.72 14.70 7.01
C TRP A 250 7.99 15.75 6.19
N VAL A 251 7.40 15.33 5.08
CA VAL A 251 6.69 16.20 4.15
C VAL A 251 5.24 15.77 3.97
N ALA A 252 4.31 16.73 3.99
CA ALA A 252 2.90 16.51 3.72
C ALA A 252 2.68 16.35 2.22
N ALA A 253 2.13 15.22 1.80
CA ALA A 253 1.81 14.94 0.42
C ALA A 253 0.55 15.70 0.00
N PRO A 254 0.59 16.50 -1.09
CA PRO A 254 -0.59 17.17 -1.61
C PRO A 254 -1.54 16.16 -2.26
N VAL A 255 -2.76 16.63 -2.59
CA VAL A 255 -3.67 15.90 -3.48
C VAL A 255 -3.45 16.39 -4.91
N VAL A 256 -3.11 15.47 -5.81
CA VAL A 256 -3.04 15.72 -7.25
C VAL A 256 -4.29 15.13 -7.89
N ALA A 257 -5.00 15.95 -8.65
CA ALA A 257 -6.23 15.53 -9.32
C ALA A 257 -5.94 14.43 -10.35
N ASP A 258 -6.78 13.40 -10.38
CA ASP A 258 -6.67 12.25 -11.29
C ASP A 258 -5.29 11.55 -11.22
N ALA A 259 -4.73 11.48 -10.01
CA ALA A 259 -3.49 10.77 -9.75
C ALA A 259 -3.63 9.78 -8.60
N LEU A 260 -2.86 8.69 -8.71
CA LEU A 260 -2.63 7.75 -7.61
C LEU A 260 -1.28 8.06 -6.99
N VAL A 261 -1.18 8.03 -5.65
CA VAL A 261 0.13 7.99 -4.99
C VAL A 261 0.65 6.57 -5.09
N VAL A 262 1.90 6.37 -5.48
CA VAL A 262 2.53 5.07 -5.60
C VAL A 262 3.81 5.05 -4.77
N ASN A 263 4.00 4.00 -3.97
CA ASN A 263 5.22 3.81 -3.21
C ASN A 263 5.76 2.38 -3.26
N THR A 264 7.08 2.30 -3.20
CA THR A 264 7.82 1.05 -3.04
C THR A 264 7.73 0.53 -1.61
N GLY A 265 7.69 -0.80 -1.45
CA GLY A 265 7.56 -1.46 -0.15
C GLY A 265 8.76 -2.33 0.21
N GLU A 266 8.72 -2.85 1.44
CA GLU A 266 9.77 -3.66 2.04
C GLU A 266 10.09 -4.92 1.24
N LEU A 267 9.09 -5.54 0.60
CA LEU A 267 9.33 -6.77 -0.16
C LEU A 267 10.09 -6.47 -1.43
N LEU A 268 9.80 -5.37 -2.14
CA LEU A 268 10.61 -4.93 -3.28
C LEU A 268 12.01 -4.48 -2.85
N LYS A 269 12.15 -3.78 -1.71
CA LYS A 269 13.45 -3.45 -1.13
C LYS A 269 14.30 -4.69 -0.87
N GLN A 270 13.73 -5.72 -0.23
CA GLN A 270 14.41 -6.99 0.01
C GLN A 270 14.74 -7.71 -1.30
N TRP A 271 13.79 -7.75 -2.25
CA TRP A 271 13.97 -8.43 -3.53
C TRP A 271 15.09 -7.79 -4.36
N SER A 272 15.18 -6.47 -4.33
CA SER A 272 16.19 -5.66 -5.00
C SER A 272 17.50 -5.50 -4.21
N ASN A 273 17.69 -6.24 -3.11
CA ASN A 273 18.91 -6.19 -2.30
C ASN A 273 19.26 -4.79 -1.77
N ASP A 274 18.27 -4.05 -1.28
CA ASP A 274 18.37 -2.64 -0.87
C ASP A 274 18.62 -1.63 -2.00
N ARG A 275 18.59 -2.05 -3.27
CA ARG A 275 18.73 -1.12 -4.39
C ARG A 275 17.55 -0.15 -4.45
N PHE A 276 16.33 -0.64 -4.23
CA PHE A 276 15.16 0.23 -4.07
C PHE A 276 14.91 0.51 -2.60
N VAL A 277 14.49 1.74 -2.30
CA VAL A 277 14.11 2.16 -0.96
C VAL A 277 12.70 1.69 -0.61
N SER A 278 12.35 1.78 0.67
CA SER A 278 11.01 1.54 1.19
C SER A 278 10.77 2.64 2.19
N VAL A 279 9.87 3.56 1.84
CA VAL A 279 9.89 4.90 2.42
C VAL A 279 8.90 5.01 3.57
N LYS A 280 9.39 5.60 4.65
CA LYS A 280 8.66 5.78 5.90
C LYS A 280 7.54 6.78 5.68
N HIS A 281 6.35 6.47 6.18
CA HIS A 281 5.20 7.35 6.06
C HIS A 281 4.23 7.12 7.22
N PHE A 282 3.35 8.11 7.45
CA PHE A 282 2.32 8.05 8.47
C PHE A 282 1.16 8.98 8.12
N VAL A 283 0.09 8.90 8.90
CA VAL A 283 -1.02 9.85 8.83
C VAL A 283 -1.17 10.50 10.20
N PRO A 284 -0.94 11.82 10.35
CA PRO A 284 -1.18 12.51 11.60
C PRO A 284 -2.67 12.45 12.00
N PRO A 285 -3.01 12.73 13.26
CA PRO A 285 -4.39 12.89 13.68
C PRO A 285 -5.16 13.87 12.77
N HIS A 286 -6.32 13.44 12.28
CA HIS A 286 -7.08 14.22 11.31
C HIS A 286 -7.79 15.40 11.98
N ARG A 287 -7.39 16.63 11.64
CA ARG A 287 -7.92 17.88 12.21
C ARG A 287 -8.87 18.64 11.28
N GLY A 288 -9.24 18.03 10.15
CA GLY A 288 -10.15 18.63 9.17
C GLY A 288 -11.59 18.75 9.69
N PRO A 289 -12.43 19.59 9.06
CA PRO A 289 -13.81 19.82 9.50
C PRO A 289 -14.78 18.67 9.16
N ALA A 290 -14.37 17.75 8.29
CA ALA A 290 -15.14 16.59 7.83
C ALA A 290 -14.22 15.37 7.78
N ASP A 291 -14.78 14.17 7.72
CA ASP A 291 -14.02 12.93 7.56
C ASP A 291 -13.12 12.97 6.32
N ARG A 292 -11.96 12.32 6.42
CA ARG A 292 -11.07 12.02 5.30
C ARG A 292 -11.18 10.55 4.92
N TYR A 293 -11.04 10.24 3.63
CA TYR A 293 -11.06 8.88 3.12
C TYR A 293 -9.82 8.56 2.27
N SER A 294 -9.37 7.32 2.35
CA SER A 294 -8.28 6.86 1.48
C SER A 294 -8.46 5.38 1.13
N ILE A 295 -8.02 4.99 -0.06
CA ILE A 295 -8.15 3.63 -0.57
C ILE A 295 -6.77 3.12 -1.04
N PRO A 296 -5.86 2.74 -0.12
CA PRO A 296 -4.65 2.02 -0.48
C PRO A 296 -4.95 0.61 -1.01
N PHE A 297 -4.22 0.26 -2.08
CA PHE A 297 -4.17 -1.03 -2.74
C PHE A 297 -2.74 -1.57 -2.65
N PHE A 298 -2.55 -2.54 -1.76
CA PHE A 298 -1.26 -3.15 -1.45
C PHE A 298 -1.01 -4.30 -2.42
N PHE A 299 -0.07 -4.16 -3.36
CA PHE A 299 0.16 -5.10 -4.45
C PHE A 299 1.44 -5.93 -4.25
N ASN A 300 1.35 -7.24 -4.48
CA ASN A 300 2.44 -8.19 -4.28
C ASN A 300 2.43 -9.31 -5.34
N ALA A 301 3.55 -10.04 -5.41
CA ALA A 301 3.58 -11.36 -6.02
C ALA A 301 2.60 -12.31 -5.33
N ASN A 302 2.33 -13.47 -5.94
CA ASN A 302 1.53 -14.50 -5.27
C ASN A 302 2.08 -14.80 -3.87
N ALA A 303 1.21 -15.07 -2.88
CA ALA A 303 1.64 -15.01 -1.48
C ALA A 303 2.69 -16.07 -1.11
N ASP A 304 2.76 -17.15 -1.89
CA ASP A 304 3.70 -18.26 -1.75
C ASP A 304 4.93 -18.14 -2.69
N TRP A 305 5.08 -17.05 -3.46
CA TRP A 305 6.23 -16.88 -4.36
C TRP A 305 7.53 -16.87 -3.56
N PRO A 306 8.53 -17.69 -3.90
CA PRO A 306 9.83 -17.59 -3.24
C PRO A 306 10.60 -16.38 -3.79
N MET A 307 10.45 -15.21 -3.15
CA MET A 307 11.20 -14.01 -3.50
C MET A 307 12.66 -14.19 -3.07
N ARG A 308 13.52 -14.44 -4.07
CA ARG A 308 14.98 -14.51 -3.92
C ARG A 308 15.57 -13.22 -4.41
N VAL A 309 16.54 -12.67 -3.67
CA VAL A 309 17.31 -11.50 -4.10
C VAL A 309 17.66 -11.61 -5.59
N LEU A 310 17.33 -10.56 -6.33
CA LEU A 310 17.42 -10.55 -7.79
C LEU A 310 18.88 -10.63 -8.23
N PRO A 311 19.23 -11.49 -9.21
CA PRO A 311 20.60 -11.59 -9.71
C PRO A 311 21.18 -10.26 -10.21
N ALA A 312 20.33 -9.41 -10.80
CA ALA A 312 20.72 -8.08 -11.27
C ALA A 312 21.02 -7.07 -10.15
N CYS A 313 20.79 -7.43 -8.89
CA CYS A 313 21.04 -6.60 -7.71
C CYS A 313 22.15 -7.16 -6.82
N THR A 314 22.94 -8.10 -7.35
CA THR A 314 24.02 -8.77 -6.63
C THR A 314 25.29 -8.82 -7.45
N ASP A 315 26.43 -8.65 -6.78
CA ASP A 315 27.76 -8.89 -7.33
C ASP A 315 28.71 -9.36 -6.21
N GLU A 316 30.00 -9.49 -6.50
CA GLU A 316 31.00 -9.91 -5.50
C GLU A 316 31.12 -8.94 -4.30
N ALA A 317 30.83 -7.65 -4.51
CA ALA A 317 30.88 -6.61 -3.48
C ALA A 317 29.54 -6.43 -2.74
N ASN A 318 28.42 -6.80 -3.36
CA ASN A 318 27.07 -6.75 -2.81
C ASN A 318 26.39 -8.13 -2.90
N PRO A 319 26.79 -9.12 -2.08
CA PRO A 319 26.13 -10.43 -2.06
C PRO A 319 24.68 -10.32 -1.56
N PRO A 320 23.84 -11.35 -1.76
CA PRO A 320 22.48 -11.38 -1.23
C PRO A 320 22.43 -11.12 0.28
N ARG A 321 21.72 -10.07 0.71
CA ARG A 321 21.55 -9.67 2.11
C ARG A 321 20.41 -10.41 2.81
N TYR A 322 19.44 -10.85 2.02
CA TYR A 322 18.19 -11.43 2.52
C TYR A 322 18.05 -12.91 2.16
N PRO A 323 17.44 -13.72 3.04
CA PRO A 323 17.03 -15.07 2.68
C PRO A 323 15.91 -15.03 1.63
N ALA A 324 15.69 -16.16 0.97
CA ALA A 324 14.50 -16.33 0.14
C ALA A 324 13.26 -16.38 1.04
N VAL A 325 12.30 -15.47 0.82
CA VAL A 325 11.07 -15.39 1.60
C VAL A 325 9.87 -15.21 0.69
N SER A 326 8.73 -15.79 1.05
CA SER A 326 7.44 -15.50 0.43
C SER A 326 6.68 -14.45 1.25
N TYR A 327 5.57 -13.91 0.74
CA TYR A 327 4.73 -12.98 1.50
C TYR A 327 4.29 -13.62 2.83
N ARG A 328 3.85 -14.90 2.79
CA ARG A 328 3.45 -15.67 3.99
C ARG A 328 4.57 -15.92 5.00
N GLN A 329 5.82 -15.75 4.60
CA GLN A 329 7.01 -15.94 5.45
C GLN A 329 7.69 -14.60 5.80
N SER A 330 7.10 -13.48 5.39
CA SER A 330 7.62 -12.14 5.61
C SER A 330 7.04 -11.52 6.89
N GLN A 331 7.53 -10.34 7.25
CA GLN A 331 7.00 -9.53 8.36
C GLN A 331 5.50 -9.22 8.22
N ALA A 332 4.94 -9.27 7.00
CA ALA A 332 3.49 -9.18 6.80
C ALA A 332 2.72 -10.26 7.58
N ALA A 333 3.21 -11.50 7.56
CA ALA A 333 2.60 -12.60 8.30
C ALA A 333 2.70 -12.37 9.83
N ALA A 334 3.81 -11.78 10.30
CA ALA A 334 3.96 -11.39 11.70
C ALA A 334 2.98 -10.27 12.08
N GLN A 335 2.66 -9.34 11.17
CA GLN A 335 1.58 -8.36 11.35
C GLN A 335 0.17 -9.01 11.28
N GLY A 336 0.07 -10.29 10.93
CA GLY A 336 -1.17 -11.02 10.75
C GLY A 336 -1.95 -10.60 9.51
N GLU A 337 -1.22 -10.10 8.51
CA GLU A 337 -1.75 -9.80 7.18
C GLU A 337 -2.03 -11.04 6.33
#